data_AF-A0A9X1PGE3-F1
#
_entry.id   AF-A0A9X1PGE3-F1
#
_cell.length_a   1.000
_cell.length_b   1.000
_cell.length_c   1.000
_cell.angle_alpha   90.00
_cell.angle_beta   90.00
_cell.angle_gamma   90.00
#
_symmetry.space_group_name_H-M   'P 1'
#
loop_
_entity.id
_entity.type
_entity.pdbx_description
1 polymer ?
#
loop_
_entity_poly.entity_id
_entity_poly.type
_entity_poly.pdbx_seq_one_letter_code
_entity_poly.pdbx_strand_id
1 'polypeptide(L)'
;MCYYNGQKVTKAEYIELMQLEKYIANMPELKRPTVLGPESPQMVVLKPNSGHTDFDVTTMRWGYIPKGIANLEQVRRFENGYKKDDGTFQTGYDTENARGEELFWTNPKTNKPKIFRDSALENRCLIISHQYYEWHHIYRTNKRTGELLKTPDKYPFAIKVKGREYFYMAGLWNTWTDKDTGESFDTLAMVTTDANPLTAKIHNSKKRMPTILPDQLAWEWMMTDLPQDRITELASFQFPEDHMEAFSINQKFQFTGEDPYQVTYPELADLNNPGGAQPAQMSLF
;
A
#
# COMPACT_ATOMS: atom_id res chain seq x y z
N MET A 1 -4.09 2.43 -6.53
CA MET A 1 -4.02 1.82 -5.20
C MET A 1 -2.70 1.07 -5.13
N CYS A 2 -2.12 0.96 -3.93
CA CYS A 2 -0.77 0.42 -3.74
C CYS A 2 -0.85 -1.09 -3.49
N TYR A 3 -0.11 -1.90 -4.26
CA TYR A 3 -0.22 -3.36 -4.20
C TYR A 3 1.12 -4.08 -4.04
N TYR A 4 2.21 -3.33 -3.91
CA TYR A 4 3.56 -3.88 -3.92
C TYR A 4 4.38 -3.18 -2.85
N ASN A 5 4.80 -3.95 -1.87
CA ASN A 5 5.62 -3.48 -0.75
C ASN A 5 6.97 -4.19 -0.75
N GLY A 6 8.00 -3.57 -0.22
CA GLY A 6 9.29 -4.18 0.06
C GLY A 6 9.51 -4.24 1.56
N GLN A 7 9.67 -5.44 2.10
CA GLN A 7 9.97 -5.68 3.52
C GLN A 7 11.35 -6.33 3.62
N LYS A 8 12.37 -5.60 3.16
CA LYS A 8 13.77 -5.99 3.26
C LYS A 8 14.49 -5.03 4.20
N VAL A 9 14.44 -5.34 5.49
CA VAL A 9 15.07 -4.57 6.57
C VAL A 9 16.24 -5.41 7.08
N THR A 10 17.43 -5.15 6.54
CA THR A 10 18.62 -6.00 6.80
C THR A 10 19.74 -5.26 7.52
N LYS A 11 19.65 -3.94 7.62
CA LYS A 11 20.66 -3.10 8.29
C LYS A 11 20.24 -2.66 9.69
N ALA A 12 19.07 -3.09 10.15
CA ALA A 12 18.57 -2.83 11.49
C ALA A 12 18.48 -4.14 12.29
N GLU A 13 18.98 -4.13 13.52
CA GLU A 13 18.81 -5.23 14.47
C GLU A 13 17.47 -5.14 15.22
N TYR A 14 16.93 -3.92 15.32
CA TYR A 14 15.71 -3.59 16.03
C TYR A 14 14.75 -2.79 15.16
N ILE A 15 13.46 -2.97 15.41
CA ILE A 15 12.41 -2.03 14.99
C ILE A 15 12.12 -1.11 16.17
N GLU A 16 12.16 0.19 15.91
CA GLU A 16 12.09 1.24 16.92
C GLU A 16 10.90 2.15 16.64
N LEU A 17 10.05 2.35 17.64
CA LEU A 17 8.98 3.35 17.58
C LEU A 17 8.97 4.09 18.90
N MET A 18 9.27 5.39 18.83
CA MET A 18 9.49 6.24 20.00
C MET A 18 10.60 5.66 20.88
N GLN A 19 10.32 5.39 22.16
CA GLN A 19 11.28 4.81 23.11
C GLN A 19 11.28 3.28 23.17
N LEU A 20 10.47 2.61 22.35
CA LEU A 20 10.36 1.15 22.36
C LEU A 20 11.14 0.54 21.20
N GLU A 21 11.79 -0.58 21.48
CA GLU A 21 12.55 -1.36 20.52
C GLU A 21 12.11 -2.83 20.54
N LYS A 22 12.13 -3.48 19.37
CA LYS A 22 11.83 -4.90 19.21
C LYS A 22 12.90 -5.55 18.36
N TYR A 23 13.55 -6.56 18.91
CA TYR A 23 14.60 -7.31 18.22
C TYR A 23 14.02 -8.13 17.06
N ILE A 24 14.63 -8.04 15.87
CA ILE A 24 14.08 -8.62 14.63
C ILE A 24 15.02 -9.55 13.86
N ALA A 25 16.22 -9.84 14.37
CA ALA A 25 17.24 -10.60 13.62
C ALA A 25 16.75 -11.99 13.12
N ASN A 26 15.76 -12.57 13.79
CA ASN A 26 15.19 -13.88 13.47
C ASN A 26 13.91 -13.82 12.62
N MET A 27 13.56 -12.68 12.00
CA MET A 27 12.37 -12.54 11.15
C MET A 27 12.74 -12.67 9.66
N PRO A 28 12.62 -13.87 9.04
CA PRO A 28 12.89 -14.05 7.61
C PRO A 28 11.94 -13.23 6.71
N GLU A 29 10.77 -12.87 7.20
CA GLU A 29 9.78 -12.07 6.49
C GLU A 29 10.27 -10.64 6.20
N LEU A 30 11.23 -10.15 6.99
CA LEU A 30 11.93 -8.88 6.79
C LEU A 30 13.12 -9.00 5.82
N LYS A 31 13.24 -10.09 5.08
CA LYS A 31 14.25 -10.26 4.00
C LYS A 31 13.62 -10.25 2.60
N ARG A 32 12.33 -9.90 2.50
CA ARG A 32 11.56 -10.01 1.24
C ARG A 32 11.63 -8.71 0.46
N PRO A 33 12.33 -8.67 -0.69
CA PRO A 33 12.45 -7.45 -1.48
C PRO A 33 11.10 -7.02 -2.07
N THR A 34 10.22 -7.96 -2.39
CA THR A 34 8.89 -7.68 -2.93
C THR A 34 7.84 -8.56 -2.26
N VAL A 35 6.72 -7.95 -1.89
CA VAL A 35 5.53 -8.54 -1.29
C VAL A 35 4.33 -8.06 -2.10
N LEU A 36 3.56 -8.98 -2.69
CA LEU A 36 2.51 -8.70 -3.67
C LEU A 36 1.12 -8.85 -3.03
N GLY A 37 0.40 -7.75 -2.84
CA GLY A 37 -0.95 -7.76 -2.25
C GLY A 37 -1.93 -8.77 -2.86
N PRO A 38 -2.03 -8.89 -4.21
CA PRO A 38 -2.95 -9.83 -4.85
C PRO A 38 -2.71 -11.31 -4.51
N GLU A 39 -1.54 -11.68 -4.00
CA GLU A 39 -1.24 -13.05 -3.56
C GLU A 39 -1.65 -13.31 -2.11
N SER A 40 -2.25 -12.32 -1.45
CA SER A 40 -2.60 -12.34 -0.03
C SER A 40 -1.47 -12.74 0.92
N PRO A 41 -0.27 -12.14 0.82
CA PRO A 41 0.89 -12.54 1.58
C PRO A 41 0.77 -12.13 3.05
N GLN A 42 1.54 -12.79 3.91
CA GLN A 42 1.80 -12.28 5.26
C GLN A 42 2.63 -11.01 5.18
N MET A 43 2.25 -9.93 5.86
CA MET A 43 3.03 -8.69 5.99
C MET A 43 3.52 -8.52 7.42
N VAL A 44 4.76 -8.08 7.58
CA VAL A 44 5.29 -7.70 8.89
C VAL A 44 4.71 -6.36 9.34
N VAL A 45 4.17 -6.33 10.55
CA VAL A 45 3.49 -5.16 11.13
C VAL A 45 3.86 -4.98 12.60
N LEU A 46 3.66 -3.77 13.10
CA LEU A 46 3.56 -3.50 14.54
C LEU A 46 2.08 -3.59 14.91
N LYS A 47 1.78 -4.43 15.89
CA LYS A 47 0.45 -4.60 16.46
C LYS A 47 0.47 -4.13 17.92
N PRO A 48 -0.41 -3.21 18.35
CA PRO A 48 -0.44 -2.79 19.74
C PRO A 48 -0.86 -3.95 20.64
N ASN A 49 -0.30 -4.00 21.85
CA ASN A 49 -0.83 -4.86 22.91
C ASN A 49 -2.19 -4.31 23.39
N SER A 50 -2.93 -5.11 24.18
CA SER A 50 -4.27 -4.71 24.67
C SER A 50 -4.27 -3.46 25.54
N GLY A 51 -3.14 -3.10 26.15
CA GLY A 51 -2.99 -1.90 26.97
C GLY A 51 -2.58 -0.65 26.20
N HIS A 52 -2.24 -0.77 24.90
CA HIS A 52 -1.71 0.30 24.07
C HIS A 52 -0.46 0.99 24.65
N THR A 53 0.35 0.23 25.39
CA THR A 53 1.61 0.72 26.00
C THR A 53 2.85 0.12 25.36
N ASP A 54 2.66 -0.95 24.58
CA ASP A 54 3.72 -1.69 23.90
C ASP A 54 3.16 -2.30 22.60
N PHE A 55 4.04 -2.81 21.74
CA PHE A 55 3.66 -3.48 20.49
C PHE A 55 4.45 -4.76 20.26
N ASP A 56 3.85 -5.65 19.47
CA ASP A 56 4.50 -6.82 18.91
C ASP A 56 4.88 -6.57 17.46
N VAL A 57 6.03 -7.08 17.03
CA VAL A 57 6.35 -7.21 15.60
C VAL A 57 5.90 -8.60 15.18
N THR A 58 4.85 -8.66 14.36
CA THR A 58 4.19 -9.91 13.96
C THR A 58 3.83 -9.86 12.48
N THR A 59 3.18 -10.91 11.99
CA THR A 59 2.67 -10.97 10.62
C THR A 59 1.15 -11.04 10.57
N MET A 60 0.56 -10.40 9.56
CA MET A 60 -0.87 -10.52 9.25
C MET A 60 -1.07 -10.70 7.74
N ARG A 61 -2.13 -11.39 7.34
CA ARG A 61 -2.48 -11.57 5.93
C ARG A 61 -2.88 -10.23 5.30
N TRP A 62 -2.22 -9.81 4.22
CA TRP A 62 -2.65 -8.67 3.42
C TRP A 62 -3.85 -9.05 2.58
N GLY A 63 -4.94 -8.29 2.68
CA GLY A 63 -6.25 -8.66 2.14
C GLY A 63 -7.21 -8.83 3.29
N TYR A 64 -7.87 -7.74 3.66
CA TYR A 64 -8.75 -7.68 4.82
C TYR A 64 -10.01 -8.50 4.60
N ILE A 65 -10.35 -9.37 5.55
CA ILE A 65 -11.55 -10.21 5.48
C ILE A 65 -12.60 -9.64 6.45
N PRO A 66 -13.71 -9.06 5.95
CA PRO A 66 -14.76 -8.53 6.81
C PRO A 66 -15.35 -9.60 7.73
N LYS A 67 -15.73 -9.18 8.94
CA LYS A 67 -16.54 -10.00 9.84
C LYS A 67 -17.82 -10.44 9.12
N GLY A 68 -18.17 -11.71 9.25
CA GLY A 68 -19.41 -12.27 8.70
C GLY A 68 -19.22 -13.21 7.49
N ILE A 69 -18.05 -13.22 6.86
CA ILE A 69 -17.68 -14.27 5.89
C ILE A 69 -17.37 -15.55 6.67
N ALA A 70 -18.04 -16.66 6.36
CA ALA A 70 -18.07 -17.82 7.24
C ALA A 70 -16.82 -18.71 7.15
N ASN A 71 -16.32 -18.95 5.93
CA ASN A 71 -15.27 -19.93 5.67
C ASN A 71 -14.43 -19.55 4.45
N LEU A 72 -13.32 -20.26 4.23
CA LEU A 72 -12.39 -19.98 3.14
C LEU A 72 -13.02 -20.05 1.73
N GLU A 73 -14.05 -20.86 1.52
CA GLU A 73 -14.75 -20.85 0.23
C GLU A 73 -15.45 -19.52 -0.02
N GLN A 74 -16.15 -19.00 0.98
CA GLN A 74 -16.79 -17.68 0.88
C GLN A 74 -15.78 -16.55 0.78
N VAL A 75 -14.63 -16.65 1.45
CA VAL A 75 -13.51 -15.71 1.27
C VAL A 75 -13.06 -15.70 -0.20
N ARG A 76 -12.82 -16.88 -0.79
CA ARG A 76 -12.43 -16.96 -2.22
C ARG A 76 -13.47 -16.34 -3.15
N ARG A 77 -14.76 -16.56 -2.89
CA ARG A 77 -15.86 -15.93 -3.66
C ARG A 77 -15.91 -14.41 -3.46
N PHE A 78 -15.65 -13.94 -2.24
CA PHE A 78 -15.61 -12.52 -1.91
C PHE A 78 -14.47 -11.80 -2.63
N GLU A 79 -13.27 -12.39 -2.63
CA GLU A 79 -12.07 -11.79 -3.23
C GLU A 79 -12.07 -11.88 -4.76
N ASN A 80 -12.36 -13.06 -5.31
CA ASN A 80 -12.23 -13.31 -6.74
C ASN A 80 -13.52 -13.06 -7.53
N GLY A 81 -14.65 -12.91 -6.83
CA GLY A 81 -15.96 -12.98 -7.44
C GLY A 81 -16.38 -14.41 -7.76
N TYR A 82 -17.62 -14.57 -8.20
CA TYR A 82 -18.20 -15.87 -8.55
C TYR A 82 -19.39 -15.74 -9.48
N LYS A 83 -19.68 -16.80 -10.23
CA LYS A 83 -20.90 -16.89 -11.04
C LYS A 83 -22.07 -17.34 -10.15
N LYS A 84 -23.16 -16.57 -10.16
CA LYS A 84 -24.41 -16.90 -9.46
C LYS A 84 -25.20 -17.94 -10.25
N ASP A 85 -26.19 -18.54 -9.59
CA ASP A 85 -27.05 -19.58 -10.18
C ASP A 85 -27.87 -19.05 -11.37
N ASP A 86 -28.22 -17.76 -11.35
CA ASP A 86 -28.90 -17.07 -12.46
C ASP A 86 -27.99 -16.77 -13.67
N GLY A 87 -26.72 -17.19 -13.61
CA GLY A 87 -25.73 -17.01 -14.65
C GLY A 87 -24.98 -15.68 -14.62
N THR A 88 -25.37 -14.73 -13.76
CA THR A 88 -24.69 -13.43 -13.61
C THR A 88 -23.39 -13.56 -12.81
N PHE A 89 -22.39 -12.72 -13.11
CA PHE A 89 -21.13 -12.69 -12.37
C PHE A 89 -21.16 -11.65 -11.25
N GLN A 90 -20.94 -12.09 -10.01
CA GLN A 90 -20.64 -11.20 -8.89
C GLN A 90 -19.15 -10.85 -8.95
N THR A 91 -18.83 -9.57 -9.12
CA THR A 91 -17.45 -9.09 -9.01
C THR A 91 -16.97 -9.22 -7.57
N GLY A 92 -15.69 -9.61 -7.42
CA GLY A 92 -15.01 -9.63 -6.14
C GLY A 92 -14.71 -8.24 -5.59
N TYR A 93 -14.11 -8.21 -4.41
CA TYR A 93 -13.77 -7.00 -3.69
C TYR A 93 -12.27 -6.95 -3.41
N ASP A 94 -11.64 -5.84 -3.81
CA ASP A 94 -10.26 -5.53 -3.46
C ASP A 94 -10.23 -4.95 -2.03
N THR A 95 -9.58 -5.65 -1.10
CA THR A 95 -9.51 -5.26 0.32
C THR A 95 -8.09 -5.17 0.85
N GLU A 96 -7.10 -5.15 -0.05
CA GLU A 96 -5.70 -4.87 0.27
C GLU A 96 -5.52 -3.42 0.73
N ASN A 97 -6.40 -2.52 0.28
CA ASN A 97 -6.30 -1.10 0.58
C ASN A 97 -7.60 -0.52 1.15
N ALA A 98 -7.46 0.36 2.13
CA ALA A 98 -8.50 1.24 2.65
C ALA A 98 -8.17 2.68 2.29
N ARG A 99 -9.14 3.46 1.80
CA ARG A 99 -8.95 4.89 1.52
C ARG A 99 -9.16 5.68 2.80
N GLY A 100 -8.15 6.44 3.22
CA GLY A 100 -8.14 7.16 4.49
C GLY A 100 -9.31 8.14 4.63
N GLU A 101 -9.61 8.88 3.57
CA GLU A 101 -10.70 9.87 3.54
C GLU A 101 -12.11 9.24 3.50
N GLU A 102 -12.20 7.92 3.26
CA GLU A 102 -13.47 7.21 3.17
C GLU A 102 -13.73 6.27 4.37
N LEU A 103 -12.83 6.16 5.36
CA LEU A 103 -12.93 5.14 6.42
C LEU A 103 -14.26 5.14 7.18
N PHE A 104 -14.83 6.33 7.42
CA PHE A 104 -16.11 6.50 8.12
C PHE A 104 -17.27 6.84 7.17
N TRP A 105 -17.06 6.76 5.85
CA TRP A 105 -18.11 7.01 4.88
C TRP A 105 -19.20 5.94 4.95
N THR A 106 -20.45 6.38 4.85
CA THR A 106 -21.63 5.51 4.78
C THR A 106 -22.27 5.69 3.41
N ASN A 107 -22.55 4.57 2.74
CA ASN A 107 -23.20 4.61 1.45
C ASN A 107 -24.64 5.15 1.58
N PRO A 108 -24.99 6.30 0.98
CA PRO A 108 -26.30 6.91 1.17
C PRO A 108 -27.44 6.10 0.53
N LYS A 109 -27.13 5.21 -0.43
CA LYS A 109 -28.15 4.37 -1.10
C LYS A 109 -28.48 3.11 -0.29
N THR A 110 -27.50 2.53 0.41
CA THR A 110 -27.67 1.26 1.12
C THR A 110 -27.66 1.41 2.64
N ASN A 111 -27.33 2.60 3.15
CA ASN A 111 -27.07 2.89 4.55
C ASN A 111 -26.04 1.95 5.20
N LYS A 112 -25.12 1.39 4.40
CA LYS A 112 -24.04 0.52 4.88
C LYS A 112 -22.75 1.32 5.08
N PRO A 113 -22.10 1.23 6.25
CA PRO A 113 -20.78 1.82 6.45
C PRO A 113 -19.72 1.09 5.63
N LYS A 114 -18.53 1.69 5.47
CA LYS A 114 -17.36 0.96 4.96
C LYS A 114 -17.04 -0.26 5.82
N ILE A 115 -16.54 -1.31 5.16
CA ILE A 115 -16.11 -2.57 5.79
C ILE A 115 -14.96 -2.40 6.80
N PHE A 116 -14.23 -1.29 6.70
CA PHE A 116 -13.07 -0.96 7.55
C PHE A 116 -13.44 -0.11 8.77
N ARG A 117 -14.70 0.33 8.90
CA ARG A 117 -15.13 1.32 9.90
C ARG A 117 -14.76 0.89 11.33
N ASP A 118 -15.09 -0.34 11.71
CA ASP A 118 -14.84 -0.84 13.06
C ASP A 118 -13.33 -0.96 13.33
N SER A 119 -12.54 -1.44 12.37
CA SER A 119 -11.09 -1.52 12.52
C SER A 119 -10.43 -0.14 12.57
N ALA A 120 -10.98 0.85 11.87
CA ALA A 120 -10.51 2.23 11.98
C ALA A 120 -10.66 2.78 13.40
N LEU A 121 -11.68 2.35 14.16
CA LEU A 121 -11.89 2.73 15.56
C LEU A 121 -11.02 1.94 16.53
N GLU A 122 -10.88 0.63 16.33
CA GLU A 122 -10.37 -0.27 17.39
C GLU A 122 -9.06 -0.99 17.02
N ASN A 123 -8.79 -1.21 15.74
CA ASN A 123 -7.76 -2.15 15.28
C ASN A 123 -6.84 -1.49 14.25
N ARG A 124 -6.11 -0.48 14.72
CA ARG A 124 -5.08 0.21 13.94
C ARG A 124 -3.73 -0.49 14.16
N CYS A 125 -2.94 -0.64 13.10
CA CYS A 125 -1.59 -1.18 13.13
C CYS A 125 -0.65 -0.34 12.25
N LEU A 126 0.64 -0.64 12.29
CA LEU A 126 1.64 -0.04 11.39
C LEU A 126 2.27 -1.11 10.55
N ILE A 127 2.25 -0.93 9.23
CA ILE A 127 2.92 -1.81 8.28
C ILE A 127 4.36 -1.31 8.12
N ILE A 128 5.33 -2.22 8.30
CA ILE A 128 6.74 -1.91 8.05
C ILE A 128 6.99 -1.92 6.55
N SER A 129 7.73 -0.95 6.05
CA SER A 129 8.20 -0.91 4.67
C SER A 129 9.63 -0.38 4.59
N HIS A 130 10.44 -1.00 3.74
CA HIS A 130 11.71 -0.45 3.28
C HIS A 130 11.50 0.49 2.09
N GLN A 131 10.60 0.09 1.19
CA GLN A 131 10.17 0.83 0.01
C GLN A 131 8.86 0.25 -0.49
N TYR A 132 8.08 1.03 -1.26
CA TYR A 132 6.91 0.52 -1.99
C TYR A 132 7.09 0.78 -3.48
N TYR A 133 6.29 0.09 -4.30
CA TYR A 133 6.46 0.12 -5.75
C TYR A 133 5.20 0.59 -6.45
N GLU A 134 5.40 1.44 -7.46
CA GLU A 134 4.33 1.98 -8.29
C GLU A 134 4.75 2.07 -9.76
N TRP A 135 3.77 2.19 -10.65
CA TRP A 135 4.00 2.29 -12.09
C TRP A 135 3.71 3.68 -12.61
N HIS A 136 4.67 4.23 -13.34
CA HIS A 136 4.48 5.35 -14.23
C HIS A 136 3.90 4.91 -15.57
N HIS A 137 2.77 5.49 -15.96
CA HIS A 137 2.08 5.16 -17.20
C HIS A 137 2.39 6.20 -18.29
N ILE A 138 2.92 5.76 -19.43
CA ILE A 138 3.08 6.56 -20.63
C ILE A 138 2.11 6.08 -21.70
N TYR A 139 1.24 6.98 -22.15
CA TYR A 139 0.30 6.71 -23.24
C TYR A 139 0.94 7.18 -24.55
N ARG A 140 1.39 6.23 -25.39
CA ARG A 140 1.93 6.57 -26.72
C ARG A 140 0.82 7.00 -27.66
N THR A 141 1.18 7.80 -28.65
CA THR A 141 0.27 8.18 -29.74
C THR A 141 0.30 7.13 -30.84
N ASN A 142 -0.88 6.74 -31.32
CA ASN A 142 -1.04 5.90 -32.50
C ASN A 142 -0.61 6.70 -33.74
N LYS A 143 0.47 6.26 -34.42
CA LYS A 143 1.04 6.98 -35.57
C LYS A 143 0.09 7.08 -36.77
N ARG A 144 -0.91 6.22 -36.88
CA ARG A 144 -1.87 6.22 -38.00
C ARG A 144 -3.08 7.10 -37.72
N THR A 145 -3.59 7.09 -36.48
CA THR A 145 -4.82 7.83 -36.13
C THR A 145 -4.56 9.15 -35.42
N GLY A 146 -3.36 9.36 -34.89
CA GLY A 146 -3.03 10.54 -34.06
C GLY A 146 -3.61 10.50 -32.64
N GLU A 147 -4.35 9.45 -32.29
CA GLU A 147 -4.98 9.30 -30.97
C GLU A 147 -4.07 8.58 -29.97
N LEU A 148 -4.26 8.82 -28.67
CA LEU A 148 -3.57 8.05 -27.63
C LEU A 148 -3.98 6.57 -27.68
N LEU A 149 -3.01 5.69 -27.48
CA LEU A 149 -3.29 4.27 -27.24
C LEU A 149 -4.07 4.11 -25.95
N LYS A 150 -4.98 3.12 -25.92
CA LYS A 150 -5.77 2.81 -24.72
C LYS A 150 -4.95 2.15 -23.61
N THR A 151 -3.88 1.45 -23.99
CA THR A 151 -2.99 0.75 -23.07
C THR A 151 -1.70 1.56 -22.92
N PRO A 152 -1.31 1.95 -21.69
CA PRO A 152 -0.05 2.63 -21.46
C PRO A 152 1.12 1.64 -21.41
N ASP A 153 2.30 2.11 -21.77
CA ASP A 153 3.54 1.50 -21.29
C ASP A 153 3.70 1.83 -19.81
N LYS A 154 4.11 0.83 -19.03
CA LYS A 154 4.23 0.97 -17.57
C LYS A 154 5.69 0.82 -17.17
N TYR A 155 6.20 1.78 -16.41
CA TYR A 155 7.56 1.77 -15.92
C TYR A 155 7.55 1.72 -14.39
N PRO A 156 8.11 0.68 -13.77
CA PRO A 156 8.07 0.54 -12.33
C PRO A 156 9.08 1.46 -11.65
N PHE A 157 8.69 1.97 -10.49
CA PHE A 157 9.52 2.77 -9.59
C PHE A 157 9.51 2.14 -8.21
N ALA A 158 10.67 2.17 -7.54
CA ALA A 158 10.76 2.04 -6.10
C ALA A 158 10.67 3.43 -5.47
N ILE A 159 9.91 3.56 -4.39
CA ILE A 159 9.70 4.81 -3.64
C ILE A 159 10.02 4.54 -2.17
N LYS A 160 10.84 5.39 -1.56
CA LYS A 160 11.30 5.25 -0.18
C LYS A 160 11.41 6.60 0.55
N VAL A 161 11.55 6.53 1.87
CA VAL A 161 11.85 7.68 2.72
C VAL A 161 13.37 7.86 2.80
N LYS A 162 13.86 9.07 2.55
CA LYS A 162 15.31 9.38 2.53
C LYS A 162 15.93 9.07 3.90
N GLY A 163 17.09 8.42 3.88
CA GLY A 163 17.90 8.19 5.07
C GLY A 163 17.28 7.21 6.09
N ARG A 164 16.15 6.56 5.79
CA ARG A 164 15.55 5.54 6.65
C ARG A 164 15.71 4.16 6.04
N GLU A 165 16.12 3.19 6.86
CA GLU A 165 16.11 1.77 6.47
C GLU A 165 14.67 1.23 6.38
N TYR A 166 13.76 1.75 7.19
CA TYR A 166 12.34 1.43 7.13
C TYR A 166 11.49 2.63 7.57
N PHE A 167 10.22 2.60 7.20
CA PHE A 167 9.20 3.56 7.61
C PHE A 167 7.87 2.86 7.86
N TYR A 168 6.93 3.61 8.44
CA TYR A 168 5.63 3.11 8.85
C TYR A 168 4.54 3.57 7.89
N MET A 169 3.74 2.62 7.42
CA MET A 169 2.48 2.91 6.73
C MET A 169 1.32 2.56 7.65
N ALA A 170 0.29 3.41 7.70
CA ALA A 170 -0.91 3.11 8.46
C ALA A 170 -1.61 1.86 7.92
N GLY A 171 -2.01 0.97 8.83
CA GLY A 171 -2.78 -0.24 8.53
C GLY A 171 -3.99 -0.37 9.43
N LEU A 172 -4.98 -1.12 8.94
CA LEU A 172 -6.16 -1.53 9.69
C LEU A 172 -6.22 -3.05 9.68
N TRP A 173 -6.56 -3.65 10.81
CA TRP A 173 -6.59 -5.11 10.92
C TRP A 173 -7.85 -5.62 11.60
N ASN A 174 -8.10 -6.92 11.48
CA ASN A 174 -9.04 -7.65 12.31
C ASN A 174 -8.64 -9.12 12.36
N THR A 175 -9.13 -9.83 13.36
CA THR A 175 -9.08 -11.29 13.37
C THR A 175 -10.27 -11.84 12.60
N TRP A 176 -10.00 -12.79 11.70
CA TRP A 176 -11.01 -13.61 11.05
C TRP A 176 -10.88 -15.06 11.52
N THR A 177 -12.01 -15.72 11.75
CA THR A 177 -12.09 -17.12 12.19
C THR A 177 -12.89 -17.91 11.17
N ASP A 178 -12.29 -18.96 10.61
CA ASP A 178 -13.00 -19.91 9.78
C ASP A 178 -13.97 -20.71 10.66
N LYS A 179 -15.27 -20.66 10.35
CA LYS A 179 -16.30 -21.35 11.12
C LYS A 179 -16.31 -22.86 10.91
N ASP A 180 -15.77 -23.34 9.79
CA ASP A 180 -15.71 -24.76 9.48
C ASP A 180 -14.54 -25.44 10.21
N THR A 181 -13.41 -24.75 10.35
CA THR A 181 -12.19 -25.32 10.99
C THR A 181 -11.92 -24.80 12.40
N GLY A 182 -12.43 -23.63 12.77
CA GLY A 182 -12.11 -22.92 14.01
C GLY A 182 -10.76 -22.18 13.98
N GLU A 183 -10.01 -22.27 12.88
CA GLU A 183 -8.74 -21.57 12.73
C GLU A 183 -8.95 -20.05 12.68
N SER A 184 -8.09 -19.30 13.38
CA SER A 184 -8.15 -17.84 13.42
C SER A 184 -6.82 -17.24 13.01
N PHE A 185 -6.87 -16.19 12.19
CA PHE A 185 -5.70 -15.41 11.83
C PHE A 185 -6.07 -13.94 11.60
N ASP A 186 -5.07 -13.08 11.77
CA ASP A 186 -5.23 -11.65 11.55
C ASP A 186 -5.09 -11.31 10.06
N THR A 187 -5.97 -10.43 9.59
CA THR A 187 -5.96 -9.90 8.24
C THR A 187 -5.90 -8.38 8.26
N LEU A 188 -5.32 -7.76 7.24
CA LEU A 188 -5.08 -6.33 7.21
C LEU A 188 -5.41 -5.69 5.86
N ALA A 189 -5.70 -4.40 5.92
CA ALA A 189 -5.70 -3.47 4.80
C ALA A 189 -4.67 -2.35 5.04
N MET A 190 -3.94 -1.98 3.99
CA MET A 190 -3.08 -0.80 3.98
C MET A 190 -3.94 0.45 3.82
N VAL A 191 -3.71 1.47 4.63
CA VAL A 191 -4.36 2.76 4.46
C VAL A 191 -3.63 3.55 3.37
N THR A 192 -4.41 4.14 2.47
CA THR A 192 -3.91 4.96 1.36
C THR A 192 -4.57 6.32 1.39
N THR A 193 -3.82 7.34 0.99
CA THR A 193 -4.28 8.72 0.79
C THR A 193 -4.01 9.17 -0.64
N ASP A 194 -4.39 10.40 -0.96
CA ASP A 194 -4.02 11.07 -2.20
C ASP A 194 -2.51 11.23 -2.30
N ALA A 195 -1.96 11.09 -3.49
CA ALA A 195 -0.52 11.20 -3.71
C ALA A 195 -0.03 12.64 -3.51
N ASN A 196 1.11 12.79 -2.83
CA ASN A 196 1.91 14.02 -2.87
C ASN A 196 2.48 14.26 -4.29
N PRO A 197 3.08 15.43 -4.60
CA PRO A 197 3.46 15.75 -5.98
C PRO A 197 4.49 14.77 -6.59
N LEU A 198 5.48 14.28 -5.83
CA LEU A 198 6.40 13.22 -6.25
C LEU A 198 5.65 11.93 -6.64
N THR A 199 4.82 11.41 -5.75
CA THR A 199 4.11 10.14 -5.99
C THR A 199 3.05 10.30 -7.07
N ALA A 200 2.46 11.49 -7.23
CA ALA A 200 1.48 11.77 -8.27
C ALA A 200 2.13 11.79 -9.68
N LYS A 201 3.41 12.18 -9.78
CA LYS A 201 4.19 12.04 -11.03
C LYS A 201 4.41 10.57 -11.37
N ILE A 202 4.66 9.72 -10.36
CA ILE A 202 4.93 8.29 -10.56
C ILE A 202 3.63 7.53 -10.77
N HIS A 203 2.75 7.46 -9.78
CA HIS A 203 1.44 6.81 -9.85
C HIS A 203 0.41 7.69 -10.58
N ASN A 204 0.74 8.15 -11.78
CA ASN A 204 0.02 9.18 -12.53
C ASN A 204 -1.39 8.78 -13.00
N SER A 205 -1.75 7.50 -12.90
CA SER A 205 -3.07 6.99 -13.28
C SER A 205 -4.10 7.01 -12.16
N LYS A 206 -3.72 6.64 -10.93
CA LYS A 206 -4.62 6.66 -9.75
C LYS A 206 -4.32 7.78 -8.78
N LYS A 207 -3.09 8.31 -8.78
CA LYS A 207 -2.61 9.39 -7.91
C LYS A 207 -2.88 9.10 -6.43
N ARG A 208 -2.50 7.89 -5.99
CA ARG A 208 -2.60 7.45 -4.59
C ARG A 208 -1.21 7.08 -4.07
N MET A 209 -1.05 7.19 -2.75
CA MET A 209 0.13 6.73 -2.03
C MET A 209 -0.30 6.01 -0.74
N PRO A 210 0.53 5.14 -0.16
CA PRO A 210 0.28 4.67 1.20
C PRO A 210 0.35 5.85 2.16
N THR A 211 -0.44 5.80 3.23
CA THR A 211 -0.38 6.80 4.31
C THR A 211 0.85 6.53 5.16
N ILE A 212 1.96 7.18 4.82
CA ILE A 212 3.24 7.08 5.55
C ILE A 212 3.21 8.04 6.73
N LEU A 213 3.51 7.55 7.94
CA LEU A 213 3.46 8.34 9.16
C LEU A 213 4.88 8.48 9.77
N PRO A 214 5.31 9.70 10.16
CA PRO A 214 6.48 9.87 11.02
C PRO A 214 6.20 9.32 12.42
N ASP A 215 7.26 9.05 13.19
CA ASP A 215 7.21 8.24 14.41
C ASP A 215 6.17 8.74 15.42
N GLN A 216 6.03 10.06 15.61
CA GLN A 216 5.05 10.63 16.53
C GLN A 216 3.60 10.35 16.07
N LEU A 217 3.32 10.50 14.78
CA LEU A 217 1.98 10.24 14.22
C LEU A 217 1.71 8.74 14.11
N ALA A 218 2.74 7.94 13.85
CA ALA A 218 2.64 6.49 13.83
C ALA A 218 2.31 5.94 15.23
N TRP A 219 2.96 6.47 16.27
CA TRP A 219 2.61 6.19 17.66
C TRP A 219 1.18 6.62 17.98
N GLU A 220 0.81 7.86 17.66
CA GLU A 220 -0.53 8.37 17.91
C GLU A 220 -1.61 7.51 17.22
N TRP A 221 -1.39 7.18 15.95
CA TRP A 221 -2.25 6.31 15.15
C TRP A 221 -2.47 4.95 15.81
N MET A 222 -1.41 4.29 16.28
CA MET A 222 -1.51 2.92 16.78
C MET A 222 -1.93 2.84 18.25
N MET A 223 -1.46 3.75 19.10
CA MET A 223 -1.57 3.63 20.55
C MET A 223 -2.70 4.46 21.17
N THR A 224 -3.15 5.53 20.52
CA THR A 224 -4.08 6.47 21.17
C THR A 224 -5.53 6.12 20.84
N ASP A 225 -6.45 6.26 21.80
CA ASP A 225 -7.88 6.30 21.51
C ASP A 225 -8.23 7.66 20.91
N LEU A 226 -8.67 7.67 19.65
CA LEU A 226 -8.78 8.88 18.84
C LEU A 226 -10.23 9.06 18.35
N PRO A 227 -10.74 10.31 18.33
CA PRO A 227 -12.01 10.60 17.68
C PRO A 227 -11.90 10.39 16.16
N GLN A 228 -13.05 10.11 15.51
CA GLN A 228 -13.12 9.82 14.06
C GLN A 228 -12.46 10.90 13.19
N ASP A 229 -12.60 12.17 13.55
CA ASP A 229 -12.01 13.28 12.79
C ASP A 229 -10.48 13.21 12.82
N ARG A 230 -9.87 12.92 13.98
CA ARG A 230 -8.42 12.77 14.11
C ARG A 230 -7.92 11.50 13.42
N ILE A 231 -8.67 10.41 13.48
CA ILE A 231 -8.36 9.20 12.70
C ILE A 231 -8.36 9.50 11.22
N THR A 232 -9.35 10.25 10.73
CA THR A 232 -9.45 10.62 9.30
C THR A 232 -8.30 11.53 8.88
N GLU A 233 -7.91 12.48 9.73
CA GLU A 233 -6.76 13.35 9.49
C GLU A 233 -5.46 12.56 9.36
N LEU A 234 -5.17 11.67 10.32
CA LEU A 234 -3.99 10.80 10.27
C LEU A 234 -4.04 9.85 9.08
N ALA A 235 -5.18 9.24 8.80
CA ALA A 235 -5.37 8.32 7.69
C ALA A 235 -5.20 8.99 6.32
N SER A 236 -5.47 10.29 6.24
CA SER A 236 -5.36 11.09 5.01
C SER A 236 -4.03 11.85 4.92
N PHE A 237 -3.14 11.70 5.90
CA PHE A 237 -1.86 12.41 5.95
C PHE A 237 -0.97 12.10 4.74
N GLN A 238 -0.53 13.15 4.05
CA GLN A 238 0.39 13.07 2.91
C GLN A 238 1.81 13.34 3.38
N PHE A 239 2.66 12.32 3.32
CA PHE A 239 4.06 12.47 3.72
C PHE A 239 4.79 13.49 2.81
N PRO A 240 5.61 14.39 3.35
CA PRO A 240 6.29 15.42 2.56
C PRO A 240 7.20 14.85 1.47
N GLU A 241 7.05 15.34 0.24
CA GLU A 241 7.77 14.80 -0.92
C GLU A 241 9.28 15.04 -0.89
N ASP A 242 9.72 16.13 -0.26
CA ASP A 242 11.13 16.52 -0.11
C ASP A 242 11.90 15.56 0.81
N HIS A 243 11.21 14.83 1.66
CA HIS A 243 11.75 13.75 2.48
C HIS A 243 11.67 12.36 1.81
N MET A 244 11.14 12.29 0.58
CA MET A 244 11.02 11.05 -0.18
C MET A 244 11.93 11.06 -1.41
N GLU A 245 12.29 9.87 -1.87
CA GLU A 245 13.01 9.67 -3.12
C GLU A 245 12.44 8.47 -3.87
N ALA A 246 12.61 8.49 -5.18
CA ALA A 246 12.14 7.42 -6.05
C ALA A 246 13.08 7.23 -7.23
N PHE A 247 13.19 6.00 -7.70
CA PHE A 247 14.01 5.64 -8.84
C PHE A 247 13.33 4.53 -9.63
N SER A 248 13.45 4.59 -10.96
CA SER A 248 12.93 3.55 -11.83
C SER A 248 13.73 2.27 -11.67
N ILE A 249 13.04 1.13 -11.69
CA ILE A 249 13.62 -0.21 -11.46
C ILE A 249 13.35 -1.12 -12.66
N ASN A 250 13.96 -2.30 -12.67
CA ASN A 250 13.76 -3.27 -13.74
C ASN A 250 12.29 -3.70 -13.90
N GLN A 251 11.91 -3.97 -15.15
CA GLN A 251 10.61 -4.56 -15.48
C GLN A 251 10.46 -5.94 -14.84
N LYS A 252 9.20 -6.32 -14.57
CA LYS A 252 8.85 -7.64 -14.04
C LYS A 252 9.51 -7.98 -12.69
N PHE A 253 10.02 -6.98 -11.95
CA PHE A 253 10.67 -7.18 -10.64
C PHE A 253 9.85 -8.06 -9.70
N GLN A 254 8.51 -7.94 -9.77
CA GLN A 254 7.58 -8.67 -8.93
C GLN A 254 7.58 -10.20 -9.14
N PHE A 255 8.21 -10.72 -10.20
CA PHE A 255 8.28 -12.15 -10.49
C PHE A 255 9.69 -12.74 -10.35
N THR A 256 10.67 -11.93 -9.96
CA THR A 256 12.07 -12.36 -9.93
C THR A 256 12.44 -13.07 -8.62
N GLY A 257 11.82 -12.69 -7.51
CA GLY A 257 12.28 -13.07 -6.17
C GLY A 257 13.60 -12.41 -5.75
N GLU A 258 14.19 -11.59 -6.62
CA GLU A 258 15.46 -10.89 -6.42
C GLU A 258 15.22 -9.44 -6.02
N ASP A 259 16.29 -8.76 -5.59
CA ASP A 259 16.24 -7.32 -5.32
C ASP A 259 16.01 -6.54 -6.62
N PRO A 260 15.01 -5.65 -6.67
CA PRO A 260 14.88 -4.73 -7.78
C PRO A 260 16.12 -3.83 -7.86
N TYR A 261 16.61 -3.62 -9.08
CA TYR A 261 17.77 -2.76 -9.33
C TYR A 261 17.37 -1.56 -10.18
N GLN A 262 18.08 -0.46 -9.98
CA GLN A 262 17.81 0.78 -10.69
C GLN A 262 18.07 0.63 -12.20
N VAL A 263 17.13 1.10 -13.01
CA VAL A 263 17.22 1.11 -14.47
C VAL A 263 16.88 2.51 -14.96
N THR A 264 17.69 3.05 -15.87
CA THR A 264 17.35 4.30 -16.57
C THR A 264 16.57 3.99 -17.83
N TYR A 265 15.35 4.53 -17.94
CA TYR A 265 14.53 4.43 -19.13
C TYR A 265 14.60 5.73 -19.94
N PRO A 266 15.03 5.70 -21.21
CA PRO A 266 15.05 6.89 -22.07
C PRO A 266 13.70 7.60 -22.15
N GLU A 267 12.59 6.86 -22.10
CA GLU A 267 11.23 7.39 -22.17
C GLU A 267 10.82 8.20 -20.93
N LEU A 268 11.60 8.14 -19.84
CA LEU A 268 11.37 8.87 -18.60
C LEU A 268 12.30 10.09 -18.45
N ALA A 269 13.00 10.51 -19.51
CA ALA A 269 13.97 11.61 -19.44
C ALA A 269 13.41 12.90 -18.80
N ASP A 270 12.15 13.22 -19.08
CA ASP A 270 11.47 14.42 -18.54
C ASP A 270 11.21 14.35 -17.03
N LEU A 271 11.13 13.15 -16.45
CA LEU A 271 11.00 12.97 -14.99
C LEU A 271 12.33 13.16 -14.26
N ASN A 272 13.45 12.93 -14.95
CA ASN A 272 14.79 13.04 -14.38
C ASN A 272 15.35 14.48 -14.43
N ASN A 273 14.65 15.41 -15.07
CA ASN A 273 15.14 16.79 -15.24
C ASN A 273 13.99 17.82 -15.24
N PRO A 274 13.52 18.29 -14.07
CA PRO A 274 12.32 19.14 -13.96
C PRO A 274 12.48 20.59 -14.48
N GLY A 275 13.50 20.90 -15.29
CA GLY A 275 13.80 22.25 -15.79
C GLY A 275 14.37 22.36 -17.21
N GLY A 276 14.33 21.30 -18.03
CA GLY A 276 14.86 21.34 -19.38
C GLY A 276 13.84 21.86 -20.39
N ALA A 277 13.98 23.09 -20.85
CA ALA A 277 13.33 23.57 -22.08
C ALA A 277 13.57 22.57 -23.22
N GLN A 278 12.53 22.30 -24.01
CA GLN A 278 12.67 21.57 -25.28
C GLN A 278 13.80 22.22 -26.08
N PRO A 279 14.77 21.46 -26.64
CA PRO A 279 15.68 22.03 -27.60
C PRO A 279 14.83 22.54 -28.76
N ALA A 280 14.92 23.84 -29.03
CA ALA A 280 14.33 24.46 -30.19
C ALA A 280 14.72 23.63 -31.42
N GLN A 281 13.72 23.19 -32.19
CA GLN A 281 13.95 22.62 -33.50
C GLN A 281 14.77 23.62 -34.32
N MET A 282 16.02 23.26 -34.62
CA MET A 282 16.74 23.90 -35.72
C MET A 282 16.01 23.50 -37.00
N SER A 283 15.23 24.44 -37.51
CA SER A 283 14.81 24.50 -38.91
C SER A 283 16.08 24.45 -39.76
N LEU A 284 16.21 23.38 -40.55
CA LEU A 284 17.07 23.39 -41.71
C LEU A 284 16.17 23.62 -42.92
N PHE A 285 16.37 24.78 -43.54
CA PHE A 285 16.27 24.91 -44.99
C PHE A 285 17.16 23.86 -45.66
#